data_AF-A0A481RKP0-F1
#
_entry.id   AF-A0A481RKP0-F1
#
_cell.length_a   1.000
_cell.length_b   1.000
_cell.length_c   1.000
_cell.angle_alpha   90.00
_cell.angle_beta   90.00
_cell.angle_gamma   90.00
#
_symmetry.space_group_name_H-M   'P 1'
#
loop_
_entity.id
_entity.type
_entity.pdbx_description
1 polymer ?
#
loop_
_entity_poly.entity_id
_entity_poly.type
_entity_poly.pdbx_seq_one_letter_code
_entity_poly.pdbx_strand_id
1 'polypeptide(L)'
;MKISIFAEDAGTTREETDIPFKEFYQGGFLTVSSLTDQLHEYGDVQLHILSERFGLVRGEENVDEYLHRDQAASEDEEVLSTILERAADSDVVVILLSSLKFDSLILGYWEQIADRAESGSVWCLGAARSSLDAIDFDPLRQKGCKIVTYQRVGVARIGNETREELLEQVEQRQLE
;
A
#
# COMPACT_ATOMS: atom_id res chain seq x y z
N MET A 1 4.06 13.02 -9.36
CA MET A 1 4.45 12.55 -8.01
C MET A 1 4.86 11.09 -8.06
N LYS A 2 5.64 10.61 -7.09
CA LYS A 2 5.89 9.18 -6.87
C LYS A 2 4.90 8.64 -5.84
N ILE A 3 4.15 7.61 -6.20
CA ILE A 3 3.04 7.10 -5.40
C ILE A 3 3.25 5.61 -5.17
N SER A 4 3.28 5.18 -3.92
CA SER A 4 3.45 3.76 -3.55
C SER A 4 2.21 3.25 -2.83
N ILE A 5 1.64 2.15 -3.31
CA ILE A 5 0.47 1.50 -2.72
C ILE A 5 0.87 0.09 -2.28
N PHE A 6 0.66 -0.24 -1.02
CA PHE A 6 0.87 -1.57 -0.46
C PHE A 6 -0.47 -2.20 -0.13
N ALA A 7 -0.78 -3.33 -0.76
CA ALA A 7 -1.99 -4.09 -0.50
C ALA A 7 -1.66 -5.59 -0.42
N GLU A 8 -2.47 -6.33 0.31
CA GLU A 8 -2.42 -7.79 0.21
C GLU A 8 -3.17 -8.24 -1.04
N ASP A 9 -2.80 -9.43 -1.50
CA ASP A 9 -3.54 -10.13 -2.53
C ASP A 9 -5.02 -10.37 -2.15
N ALA A 10 -5.74 -10.91 -3.12
CA ALA A 10 -7.08 -11.44 -2.92
C ALA A 10 -7.21 -12.78 -3.61
N GLY A 11 -8.24 -13.55 -3.24
CA GLY A 11 -8.60 -14.72 -4.03
C GLY A 11 -8.93 -14.33 -5.48
N THR A 12 -8.58 -15.20 -6.42
CA THR A 12 -8.99 -15.10 -7.81
C THR A 12 -9.52 -16.44 -8.30
N THR A 13 -10.46 -16.38 -9.24
CA THR A 13 -10.94 -17.54 -9.99
C THR A 13 -10.45 -17.53 -11.43
N ARG A 14 -9.56 -16.60 -11.80
CA ARG A 14 -8.96 -16.56 -13.14
C ARG A 14 -7.98 -17.70 -13.33
N GLU A 15 -8.00 -18.27 -14.52
CA GLU A 15 -7.01 -19.25 -14.97
C GLU A 15 -5.94 -18.61 -15.85
N GLU A 16 -6.19 -17.41 -16.39
CA GLU A 16 -5.23 -16.67 -17.20
C GLU A 16 -4.06 -16.16 -16.35
N THR A 17 -2.84 -16.45 -16.79
CA THR A 17 -1.60 -16.03 -16.12
C THR A 17 -0.73 -15.11 -16.97
N ASP A 18 -1.01 -14.95 -18.27
CA ASP A 18 -0.38 -13.94 -19.14
C ASP A 18 -1.10 -12.59 -19.01
N ILE A 19 -1.23 -12.14 -17.76
CA ILE A 19 -1.85 -10.87 -17.39
C ILE A 19 -1.11 -10.27 -16.18
N PRO A 20 -1.18 -8.95 -15.98
CA PRO A 20 -0.60 -8.30 -14.81
C PRO A 20 -1.28 -8.71 -13.51
N PHE A 21 -0.54 -8.73 -12.40
CA PHE A 21 -1.09 -9.06 -11.07
C PHE A 21 -2.27 -8.18 -10.66
N LYS A 22 -2.28 -6.89 -11.05
CA LYS A 22 -3.39 -5.96 -10.75
C LYS A 22 -4.73 -6.37 -11.40
N GLU A 23 -4.67 -7.13 -12.49
CA GLU A 23 -5.84 -7.66 -13.23
C GLU A 23 -6.17 -9.11 -12.86
N PHE A 24 -5.13 -9.84 -12.42
CA PHE A 24 -5.24 -11.22 -11.96
C PHE A 24 -6.12 -11.34 -10.72
N TYR A 25 -5.90 -10.50 -9.72
CA TYR A 25 -6.68 -10.50 -8.49
C TYR A 25 -8.07 -9.87 -8.67
N GLN A 26 -9.09 -10.48 -8.08
CA GLN A 26 -10.49 -10.10 -8.25
C GLN A 26 -11.16 -9.72 -6.92
N GLY A 27 -12.47 -9.46 -6.96
CA GLY A 27 -13.29 -9.21 -5.77
C GLY A 27 -12.86 -7.96 -5.03
N GLY A 28 -12.50 -8.11 -3.75
CA GLY A 28 -12.09 -6.99 -2.89
C GLY A 28 -10.88 -6.21 -3.42
N PHE A 29 -10.04 -6.84 -4.25
CA PHE A 29 -8.88 -6.19 -4.86
C PHE A 29 -9.25 -5.13 -5.90
N LEU A 30 -10.43 -5.22 -6.52
CA LEU A 30 -10.88 -4.22 -7.51
C LEU A 30 -10.93 -2.80 -6.94
N THR A 31 -11.15 -2.66 -5.63
CA THR A 31 -11.10 -1.35 -4.95
C THR A 31 -9.69 -0.77 -4.91
N VAL A 32 -8.67 -1.61 -4.83
CA VAL A 32 -7.26 -1.22 -4.88
C VAL A 32 -6.86 -0.90 -6.32
N SER A 33 -7.24 -1.73 -7.31
CA SER A 33 -6.98 -1.46 -8.73
C SER A 33 -7.61 -0.13 -9.16
N SER A 34 -8.88 0.10 -8.81
CA SER A 34 -9.56 1.36 -9.09
C SER A 34 -8.91 2.58 -8.42
N LEU A 35 -8.37 2.43 -7.20
CA LEU A 35 -7.63 3.52 -6.53
C LEU A 35 -6.30 3.79 -7.26
N THR A 36 -5.62 2.74 -7.70
CA THR A 36 -4.37 2.82 -8.48
C THR A 36 -4.60 3.60 -9.76
N ASP A 37 -5.65 3.27 -10.52
CA ASP A 37 -6.03 3.97 -11.75
C ASP A 37 -6.32 5.46 -11.52
N GLN A 38 -7.00 5.80 -10.41
CA GLN A 38 -7.28 7.18 -10.06
C GLN A 38 -6.01 7.95 -9.68
N LEU A 39 -5.11 7.34 -8.91
CA LEU A 39 -3.86 7.97 -8.49
C LEU A 39 -2.87 8.15 -9.66
N HIS A 40 -3.00 7.37 -10.74
CA HIS A 40 -2.21 7.56 -11.95
C HIS A 40 -2.43 8.92 -12.63
N GLU A 41 -3.56 9.59 -12.38
CA GLU A 41 -3.80 10.94 -12.87
C GLU A 41 -2.85 11.98 -12.24
N TYR A 42 -2.26 11.64 -11.08
CA TYR A 42 -1.44 12.53 -10.25
C TYR A 42 0.07 12.15 -10.27
N GLY A 43 0.44 10.98 -10.79
CA GLY A 43 1.83 10.54 -10.74
C GLY A 43 2.13 9.13 -11.24
N ASP A 44 3.39 8.75 -11.05
CA ASP A 44 3.87 7.38 -11.26
C ASP A 44 3.47 6.53 -10.06
N VAL A 45 2.60 5.55 -10.28
CA VAL A 45 2.05 4.69 -9.23
C VAL A 45 2.71 3.32 -9.27
N GLN A 46 3.28 2.93 -8.14
CA GLN A 46 3.81 1.60 -7.90
C GLN A 46 2.87 0.86 -6.95
N LEU A 47 2.10 -0.08 -7.49
CA LEU A 47 1.30 -1.01 -6.72
C LEU A 47 2.16 -2.21 -6.30
N HIS A 48 2.37 -2.34 -5.01
CA HIS A 48 3.06 -3.44 -4.34
C HIS A 48 2.05 -4.39 -3.72
N ILE A 49 2.06 -5.65 -4.15
CA ILE A 49 1.10 -6.66 -3.73
C ILE A 49 1.83 -7.71 -2.90
N LEU A 50 1.42 -7.85 -1.65
CA LEU A 50 1.90 -8.91 -0.76
C LEU A 50 1.05 -10.14 -1.03
N SER A 51 1.62 -11.12 -1.73
CA SER A 51 0.96 -12.39 -2.01
C SER A 51 1.54 -13.53 -1.20
N GLU A 52 0.68 -14.33 -0.59
CA GLU A 52 1.09 -15.56 0.10
C GLU A 52 1.68 -16.60 -0.87
N ARG A 53 1.30 -16.54 -2.15
CA ARG A 53 1.75 -17.50 -3.17
C ARG A 53 2.99 -17.04 -3.94
N PHE A 54 3.13 -15.73 -4.13
CA PHE A 54 4.14 -15.17 -5.03
C PHE A 54 5.15 -14.26 -4.31
N GLY A 55 5.00 -14.07 -2.99
CA GLY A 55 5.78 -13.11 -2.23
C GLY A 55 5.38 -11.68 -2.55
N LEU A 56 6.35 -10.76 -2.54
CA LEU A 56 6.14 -9.38 -2.96
C LEU A 56 6.22 -9.26 -4.48
N VAL A 57 5.13 -8.80 -5.11
CA VAL A 57 5.05 -8.59 -6.56
C VAL A 57 4.56 -7.17 -6.87
N ARG A 58 4.81 -6.69 -8.09
CA ARG A 58 4.27 -5.42 -8.57
C ARG A 58 3.00 -5.63 -9.39
N GLY A 59 2.09 -4.68 -9.31
CA GLY A 59 0.80 -4.75 -10.01
C GLY A 59 0.93 -4.87 -11.54
N GLU A 60 1.97 -4.28 -12.13
CA GLU A 60 2.26 -4.33 -13.58
C GLU A 60 3.04 -5.57 -14.02
N GLU A 61 3.56 -6.38 -13.09
CA GLU A 61 4.28 -7.60 -13.43
C GLU A 61 3.31 -8.72 -13.81
N ASN A 62 3.71 -9.57 -14.75
CA ASN A 62 2.89 -10.68 -15.22
C ASN A 62 2.98 -11.89 -14.28
N VAL A 63 1.86 -12.60 -14.13
CA VAL A 63 1.75 -13.72 -13.19
C VAL A 63 2.61 -14.92 -13.62
N ASP A 64 2.71 -15.18 -14.92
CA ASP A 64 3.43 -16.32 -15.47
C ASP A 64 4.95 -16.28 -15.19
N GLU A 65 5.54 -15.10 -15.09
CA GLU A 65 6.94 -14.89 -14.70
C GLU A 65 7.24 -15.41 -13.28
N TYR A 66 6.22 -15.53 -12.43
CA TYR A 66 6.34 -15.91 -11.02
C TYR A 66 5.88 -17.35 -10.73
N LEU A 67 5.25 -18.04 -11.68
CA LEU A 67 4.71 -19.40 -11.47
C LEU A 67 5.78 -20.45 -11.11
N HIS A 68 7.03 -20.22 -11.48
CA HIS A 68 8.13 -21.16 -11.34
C HIS A 68 9.23 -20.69 -10.39
N ARG A 69 8.98 -19.62 -9.63
CA ARG A 69 9.96 -19.07 -8.71
C ARG A 69 9.99 -19.88 -7.43
N ASP A 70 11.12 -20.49 -7.10
CA ASP A 70 11.35 -21.09 -5.78
C ASP A 70 11.40 -19.97 -4.73
N GLN A 71 10.40 -19.89 -3.85
CA GLN A 71 10.36 -18.94 -2.75
C GLN A 71 11.40 -19.33 -1.68
N ALA A 72 12.58 -18.71 -1.72
CA ALA A 72 13.67 -18.99 -0.78
C ALA A 72 14.02 -17.81 0.16
N ALA A 73 13.47 -16.61 -0.06
CA ALA A 73 13.70 -15.45 0.81
C ALA A 73 12.58 -15.30 1.85
N SER A 74 12.92 -14.79 3.03
CA SER A 74 11.94 -14.39 4.06
C SER A 74 11.09 -13.25 3.51
N GLU A 75 9.87 -13.55 3.06
CA GLU A 75 8.94 -12.60 2.44
C GLU A 75 8.84 -11.27 3.21
N ASP A 76 8.83 -11.34 4.55
CA ASP A 76 8.68 -10.15 5.39
C ASP A 76 9.89 -9.19 5.35
N GLU A 77 11.11 -9.67 5.08
CA GLU A 77 12.32 -8.81 5.00
C GLU A 77 12.35 -8.03 3.68
N GLU A 78 12.00 -8.69 2.57
CA GLU A 78 11.84 -8.05 1.27
C GLU A 78 10.71 -7.00 1.28
N VAL A 79 9.59 -7.32 1.93
CA VAL A 79 8.48 -6.38 2.10
C VAL A 79 8.90 -5.19 2.94
N LEU A 80 9.52 -5.40 4.10
CA LEU A 80 9.95 -4.31 4.97
C LEU A 80 10.98 -3.41 4.29
N SER A 81 11.98 -3.98 3.62
CA SER A 81 12.98 -3.19 2.88
C SER A 81 12.33 -2.32 1.81
N THR A 82 11.38 -2.88 1.05
CA THR A 82 10.61 -2.12 0.06
C THR A 82 9.79 -1.01 0.70
N ILE A 83 9.10 -1.26 1.82
CA ILE A 83 8.35 -0.23 2.56
C ILE A 83 9.27 0.90 3.00
N LEU A 84 10.43 0.59 3.58
CA LEU A 84 11.39 1.60 4.05
C LEU A 84 11.99 2.41 2.89
N GLU A 85 12.24 1.79 1.74
CA GLU A 85 12.67 2.51 0.54
C GLU A 85 11.57 3.43 0.01
N ARG A 86 10.34 2.94 -0.10
CA ARG A 86 9.21 3.75 -0.60
C ARG A 86 8.83 4.87 0.36
N ALA A 87 8.96 4.67 1.67
CA ALA A 87 8.78 5.73 2.65
C ALA A 87 9.72 6.92 2.39
N ALA A 88 10.96 6.65 1.99
CA ALA A 88 11.98 7.66 1.74
C ALA A 88 11.85 8.37 0.38
N ASP A 89 11.18 7.76 -0.59
CA ASP A 89 11.19 8.25 -1.98
C ASP A 89 9.80 8.61 -2.53
N SER A 90 8.72 8.32 -1.80
CA SER A 90 7.36 8.57 -2.27
C SER A 90 6.78 9.87 -1.74
N ASP A 91 6.12 10.60 -2.64
CA ASP A 91 5.26 11.72 -2.29
C ASP A 91 3.98 11.27 -1.60
N VAL A 92 3.51 10.07 -1.94
CA VAL A 92 2.28 9.48 -1.44
C VAL A 92 2.54 8.01 -1.09
N VAL A 93 2.20 7.61 0.13
CA VAL A 93 2.29 6.23 0.60
C VAL A 93 0.92 5.76 1.08
N VAL A 94 0.40 4.69 0.48
CA VAL A 94 -0.89 4.08 0.83
C VAL A 94 -0.63 2.66 1.32
N ILE A 95 -1.13 2.31 2.51
CA ILE A 95 -0.94 0.98 3.12
C ILE A 95 -2.31 0.41 3.50
N LEU A 96 -2.71 -0.67 2.83
CA LEU A 96 -4.03 -1.32 2.92
C LEU A 96 -3.89 -2.82 3.26
N LEU A 97 -3.30 -3.10 4.41
CA LEU A 97 -2.98 -4.46 4.85
C LEU A 97 -4.05 -5.03 5.82
N SER A 98 -4.04 -6.34 6.05
CA SER A 98 -4.75 -6.99 7.15
C SER A 98 -4.13 -6.60 8.47
N SER A 99 -4.87 -6.73 9.58
CA SER A 99 -4.32 -6.43 10.91
C SER A 99 -3.06 -7.22 11.22
N LEU A 100 -3.00 -8.50 10.81
CA LEU A 100 -1.83 -9.35 11.04
C LEU A 100 -0.58 -8.79 10.35
N LYS A 101 -0.67 -8.54 9.04
CA LYS A 101 0.45 -7.99 8.25
C LYS A 101 0.77 -6.54 8.63
N PHE A 102 -0.24 -5.75 8.95
CA PHE A 102 -0.05 -4.38 9.41
C PHE A 102 0.71 -4.34 10.75
N ASP A 103 0.30 -5.15 11.73
CA ASP A 103 0.96 -5.18 13.03
C ASP A 103 2.41 -5.68 12.92
N SER A 104 2.65 -6.70 12.09
CA SER A 104 4.00 -7.28 11.94
C SER A 104 4.96 -6.41 11.12
N LEU A 105 4.49 -5.77 10.05
CA LEU A 105 5.35 -5.03 9.10
C LEU A 105 5.35 -3.52 9.32
N ILE A 106 4.24 -2.95 9.78
CA ILE A 106 4.07 -1.51 9.94
C ILE A 106 4.25 -1.12 11.39
N LEU A 107 3.44 -1.67 12.30
CA LEU A 107 3.48 -1.27 13.71
C LEU A 107 4.83 -1.64 14.35
N GLY A 108 5.34 -2.84 14.10
CA GLY A 108 6.64 -3.30 14.62
C GLY A 108 7.85 -2.46 14.16
N TYR A 109 7.72 -1.71 13.06
CA TYR A 109 8.81 -0.94 12.45
C TYR A 109 8.46 0.54 12.25
N TRP A 110 7.38 1.01 12.88
CA TRP A 110 6.81 2.32 12.61
C TRP A 110 7.80 3.47 12.81
N GLU A 111 8.62 3.41 13.87
CA GLU A 111 9.65 4.42 14.13
C GLU A 111 10.61 4.58 12.95
N GLN A 112 11.06 3.46 12.36
CA GLN A 112 11.97 3.48 11.21
C GLN A 112 11.27 3.97 9.94
N ILE A 113 10.01 3.58 9.73
CA ILE A 113 9.20 4.02 8.59
C ILE A 113 8.99 5.54 8.66
N ALA A 114 8.56 6.04 9.82
CA ALA A 114 8.28 7.45 10.02
C ALA A 114 9.55 8.31 10.00
N ASP A 115 10.68 7.81 10.52
CA ASP A 115 11.99 8.49 10.43
C ASP A 115 12.48 8.62 8.98
N ARG A 116 12.16 7.66 8.11
CA ARG A 116 12.52 7.74 6.69
C ARG A 116 11.55 8.52 5.83
N ALA A 117 10.30 8.72 6.28
CA ALA A 117 9.27 9.39 5.50
C ALA A 117 9.72 10.73 4.91
N GLU A 118 9.46 10.93 3.61
CA GLU A 118 9.72 12.20 2.92
C GLU A 118 8.91 13.35 3.54
N SER A 119 9.50 14.54 3.65
CA SER A 119 8.83 15.67 4.31
C SER A 119 7.61 16.15 3.50
N GLY A 120 6.53 16.48 4.21
CA GLY A 120 5.26 16.90 3.61
C GLY A 120 4.48 15.79 2.88
N SER A 121 4.99 14.57 2.81
CA SER A 121 4.35 13.46 2.07
C SER A 121 2.93 13.16 2.57
N VAL A 122 2.11 12.57 1.70
CA VAL A 122 0.74 12.14 2.03
C VAL A 122 0.76 10.66 2.39
N TRP A 123 0.19 10.32 3.55
CA TRP A 123 0.11 8.95 4.05
C TRP A 123 -1.35 8.53 4.22
N CYS A 124 -1.72 7.39 3.66
CA CYS A 124 -3.02 6.75 3.89
C CYS A 124 -2.85 5.37 4.51
N LEU A 125 -3.43 5.15 5.68
CA LEU A 125 -3.31 3.90 6.44
C LEU A 125 -4.69 3.28 6.67
N GLY A 126 -4.93 2.13 6.06
CA GLY A 126 -6.12 1.31 6.27
C GLY A 126 -5.82 0.11 7.15
N ALA A 127 -6.30 0.12 8.40
CA ALA A 127 -6.07 -0.96 9.36
C ALA A 127 -7.18 -1.06 10.41
N ALA A 128 -7.12 -2.06 11.28
CA ALA A 128 -8.02 -2.14 12.42
C ALA A 128 -7.78 -0.97 13.38
N ARG A 129 -8.85 -0.55 14.07
CA ARG A 129 -8.78 0.58 15.02
C ARG A 129 -7.68 0.41 16.07
N SER A 130 -7.54 -0.78 16.63
CA SER A 130 -6.50 -1.07 17.63
C SER A 130 -5.09 -0.85 17.11
N SER A 131 -4.85 -1.18 15.84
CA SER A 131 -3.55 -1.00 15.19
C SER A 131 -3.28 0.47 14.89
N LEU A 132 -4.28 1.22 14.44
CA LEU A 132 -4.18 2.67 14.20
C LEU A 132 -3.97 3.45 15.50
N ASP A 133 -4.71 3.10 16.56
CA ASP A 133 -4.61 3.74 17.88
C ASP A 133 -3.24 3.47 18.55
N ALA A 134 -2.52 2.42 18.12
CA ALA A 134 -1.18 2.08 18.62
C ALA A 134 -0.05 2.82 17.89
N ILE A 135 -0.33 3.50 16.78
CA ILE A 135 0.67 4.26 16.02
C ILE A 135 0.85 5.66 16.62
N ASP A 136 2.11 6.03 16.86
CA ASP A 136 2.48 7.42 17.12
C ASP A 136 2.69 8.19 15.80
N PHE A 137 1.71 9.00 15.43
CA PHE A 137 1.73 9.81 14.20
C PHE A 137 2.58 11.09 14.31
N ASP A 138 3.06 11.45 15.50
CA ASP A 138 3.72 12.72 15.71
C ASP A 138 5.01 12.91 14.89
N PRO A 139 5.86 11.88 14.66
CA PRO A 139 7.02 12.02 13.79
C PRO A 139 6.67 12.44 12.35
N LEU A 140 5.58 11.91 11.79
CA LEU A 140 5.08 12.32 10.47
C LEU A 140 4.52 13.75 10.50
N ARG A 141 3.75 14.10 11.53
CA ARG A 141 3.19 15.46 11.68
C ARG A 141 4.28 16.51 11.81
N GLN A 142 5.36 16.22 12.53
CA GLN A 142 6.51 17.11 12.68
C GLN A 142 7.23 17.36 11.36
N LYS A 143 7.17 16.40 10.42
CA LYS A 143 7.66 16.55 9.04
C LYS A 143 6.67 17.23 8.11
N GLY A 144 5.53 17.70 8.61
CA GLY A 144 4.48 18.32 7.82
C GLY A 144 3.67 17.35 6.97
N CYS A 145 3.82 16.04 7.16
CA CYS A 145 3.09 15.04 6.39
C CYS A 145 1.58 15.13 6.64
N LYS A 146 0.79 14.87 5.60
CA LYS A 146 -0.66 14.71 5.69
C LYS A 146 -0.98 13.25 5.96
N ILE A 147 -1.89 12.99 6.88
CA ILE A 147 -2.20 11.62 7.31
C ILE A 147 -3.71 11.42 7.22
N VAL A 148 -4.10 10.46 6.40
CA VAL A 148 -5.47 9.99 6.24
C VAL A 148 -5.52 8.58 6.83
N THR A 149 -6.50 8.32 7.71
CA THR A 149 -6.66 6.98 8.30
C THR A 149 -8.02 6.41 7.94
N TYR A 150 -8.03 5.11 7.65
CA TYR A 150 -9.25 4.35 7.42
C TYR A 150 -9.34 3.24 8.46
N GLN A 151 -10.28 3.37 9.39
CA GLN A 151 -10.65 2.25 10.23
C GLN A 151 -11.34 1.20 9.37
N ARG A 152 -10.65 0.09 9.11
CA ARG A 152 -11.18 -1.00 8.31
C ARG A 152 -12.26 -1.76 9.08
N VAL A 153 -13.50 -1.58 8.64
CA VAL A 153 -14.68 -2.31 9.14
C VAL A 153 -15.31 -3.09 8.00
N GLY A 154 -15.03 -4.40 7.95
CA GLY A 154 -15.56 -5.32 6.94
C GLY A 154 -14.57 -5.66 5.83
N VAL A 155 -15.11 -6.05 4.67
CA VAL A 155 -14.32 -6.64 3.57
C VAL A 155 -13.63 -5.61 2.67
N ALA A 156 -14.13 -4.36 2.66
CA ALA A 156 -13.55 -3.29 1.85
C ALA A 156 -12.11 -2.99 2.29
N ARG A 157 -11.23 -2.77 1.32
CA ARG A 157 -9.81 -2.43 1.57
C ARG A 157 -9.65 -0.94 1.89
N ILE A 158 -10.50 -0.09 1.29
CA ILE A 158 -10.62 1.35 1.58
C ILE A 158 -12.09 1.78 1.44
N GLY A 159 -12.55 2.71 2.27
CA GLY A 159 -13.88 3.31 2.17
C GLY A 159 -13.93 4.47 1.18
N ASN A 160 -15.11 4.80 0.65
CA ASN A 160 -15.28 5.90 -0.31
C ASN A 160 -14.87 7.26 0.27
N GLU A 161 -15.29 7.57 1.51
CA GLU A 161 -14.95 8.84 2.17
C GLU A 161 -13.44 9.01 2.33
N THR A 162 -12.74 7.99 2.84
CA THR A 162 -11.27 8.01 2.96
C THR A 162 -10.58 8.08 1.60
N ARG A 163 -11.12 7.39 0.58
CA ARG A 163 -10.60 7.48 -0.78
C ARG A 163 -10.70 8.91 -1.31
N GLU A 164 -11.85 9.55 -1.17
CA GLU A 164 -12.07 10.93 -1.60
C GLU A 164 -11.11 11.88 -0.85
N GLU A 165 -11.01 11.74 0.47
CA GLU A 165 -10.07 12.52 1.29
C GLU A 165 -8.61 12.33 0.86
N LEU A 166 -8.19 11.10 0.57
CA LEU A 166 -6.86 10.82 0.03
C LEU A 166 -6.63 11.53 -1.30
N LEU A 167 -7.56 11.43 -2.25
CA LEU A 167 -7.43 12.08 -3.55
C LEU A 167 -7.36 13.60 -3.42
N GLU A 168 -8.14 14.20 -2.52
CA GLU A 168 -8.06 15.64 -2.22
C GLU A 168 -6.70 16.04 -1.66
N GLN A 169 -6.12 15.25 -0.74
CA GLN A 169 -4.77 15.53 -0.20
C GLN A 169 -3.69 15.40 -1.26
N VAL A 170 -3.80 14.41 -2.16
CA VAL A 170 -2.87 14.21 -3.27
C VAL A 170 -2.96 15.36 -4.28
N GLU A 171 -4.17 15.79 -4.63
CA GLU A 171 -4.39 16.95 -5.49
C GLU A 171 -3.78 18.23 -4.90
N GLN A 172 -4.00 18.47 -3.60
CA GLN A 172 -3.41 19.63 -2.90
C GLN A 172 -1.88 19.60 -2.95
N ARG A 173 -1.26 18.44 -2.70
CA ARG A 173 0.20 18.29 -2.77
C ARG A 173 0.77 18.52 -4.17
N GLN A 174 0.02 18.18 -5.22
CA GLN A 174 0.47 18.46 -6.60
C GLN A 174 0.54 19.96 -6.91
N LEU A 175 -0.24 20.78 -6.20
CA LEU A 175 -0.31 22.23 -6.39
C LEU A 175 0.73 23.02 -5.57
N GLU A 176 1.41 22.37 -4.61
CA GLU A 176 2.46 22.93 -3.76
C GLU A 176 3.86 22.88 -4.43
#